data_AF-A0AA39K310-F1
#
_entry.id   AF-A0AA39K310-F1
#
_cell.length_a   1.000
_cell.length_b   1.000
_cell.length_c   1.000
_cell.angle_alpha   90.00
_cell.angle_beta   90.00
_cell.angle_gamma   90.00
#
_symmetry.space_group_name_H-M   'P 1'
#
loop_
_entity.id
_entity.type
_entity.pdbx_description
1 polymer ?
#
loop_
_entity_poly.entity_id
_entity_poly.type
_entity_poly.pdbx_seq_one_letter_code
_entity_poly.pdbx_strand_id
1 'polypeptide(L)'
;MVRDNHHQSIQSAPTVLLDQLQDRVEEMARAYENHTAALQVRIENLEEEKRRLVKEVQTTQQLNDEFRRRLESAQDSSTSVAKNYDHALRVIRDLIKDGPLAAEGDGELNQAVVNDLTALEDSDTEESASTARPPRTSPPTQAPNAPFDMELLQAHFGADHLPGFVTETHCRSLKWTRLVKFLDLDVDTENVIESLELASDLNPRIHGTEEGLLFVYHPVFLEFPSEEGESYFIDWSSKEVNQRIQEYLIKKESDKKPLHVFVLPQSKKKWYYVGAHRICVLDTRDPCPIWAQLSNSDRPHVAHHIAERCHYDENQVSQSLDAGELEEVCLAVYPVEEEETNDLLSRLPEKHKAK
;
A
#
# COMPACT_ATOMS: atom_id res chain seq x y z
N MET A 1 57.17 -67.82 -41.53
CA MET A 1 57.78 -66.99 -40.47
C MET A 1 57.26 -65.58 -40.60
N VAL A 2 56.17 -65.25 -39.90
CA VAL A 2 55.82 -63.86 -39.56
C VAL A 2 55.28 -63.94 -38.14
N ARG A 3 56.13 -63.57 -37.18
CA ARG A 3 55.75 -63.39 -35.79
C ARG A 3 55.38 -61.93 -35.59
N ASP A 4 54.29 -61.75 -34.86
CA ASP A 4 54.09 -60.80 -33.77
C ASP A 4 54.48 -59.34 -34.01
N ASN A 5 53.47 -58.47 -34.01
CA ASN A 5 53.44 -57.30 -33.14
C ASN A 5 52.11 -56.55 -33.30
N HIS A 6 51.08 -56.97 -32.57
CA HIS A 6 49.92 -56.13 -32.23
C HIS A 6 49.61 -56.32 -30.74
N HIS A 7 50.46 -55.73 -29.91
CA HIS A 7 50.14 -55.38 -28.52
C HIS A 7 50.13 -53.85 -28.44
N GLN A 8 49.09 -53.23 -29.01
CA GLN A 8 48.74 -51.86 -28.67
C GLN A 8 47.62 -51.89 -27.63
N SER A 9 48.05 -51.77 -26.38
CA SER A 9 47.54 -50.80 -25.42
C SER A 9 46.01 -50.66 -25.32
N ILE A 10 45.35 -51.65 -24.70
CA ILE A 10 43.94 -51.55 -24.27
C ILE A 10 43.84 -51.21 -22.76
N GLN A 11 44.96 -50.98 -22.06
CA GLN A 11 44.97 -50.75 -20.61
C GLN A 11 44.74 -49.29 -20.16
N SER A 12 44.52 -48.32 -21.05
CA SER A 12 44.49 -46.88 -20.68
C SER A 12 43.10 -46.29 -20.42
N ALA A 13 42.02 -46.87 -20.94
CA ALA A 13 40.68 -46.27 -20.88
C ALA A 13 40.05 -46.16 -19.46
N PRO A 14 40.22 -47.15 -18.55
CA PRO A 14 39.63 -47.06 -17.20
C PRO A 14 40.26 -45.97 -16.34
N THR A 15 41.57 -45.76 -16.48
CA THR A 15 42.34 -44.73 -15.75
C THR A 15 41.93 -43.31 -16.16
N VAL A 16 41.71 -43.08 -17.45
CA VAL A 16 41.29 -41.74 -17.96
C VAL A 16 39.92 -41.34 -17.41
N LEU A 17 38.97 -42.28 -17.28
CA LEU A 17 37.66 -42.00 -16.70
C LEU A 17 37.73 -41.73 -15.19
N LEU A 18 38.65 -42.39 -14.48
CA LEU A 18 38.86 -42.18 -13.06
C LEU A 18 39.43 -40.78 -12.79
N ASP A 19 40.43 -40.36 -13.58
CA ASP A 19 41.04 -39.04 -13.47
C ASP A 19 40.01 -37.93 -13.77
N GLN A 20 39.17 -38.10 -14.81
CA GLN A 20 38.09 -37.15 -15.12
C GLN A 20 37.04 -37.04 -14.02
N LEU A 21 36.72 -38.15 -13.36
CA LEU A 21 35.81 -38.14 -12.22
C LEU A 21 36.44 -37.44 -11.01
N GLN A 22 37.72 -37.66 -10.76
CA GLN A 22 38.45 -37.01 -9.68
C GLN A 22 38.52 -35.49 -9.89
N ASP A 23 38.85 -35.03 -11.10
CA ASP A 23 38.87 -33.60 -11.45
C ASP A 23 37.51 -32.94 -11.22
N ARG A 24 36.41 -33.60 -11.63
CA ARG A 24 35.05 -33.08 -11.41
C ARG A 24 34.67 -33.02 -9.93
N VAL A 25 35.08 -34.02 -9.14
CA VAL A 25 34.83 -34.01 -7.68
C VAL A 25 35.60 -32.88 -7.02
N GLU A 26 36.86 -32.65 -7.41
CA GLU A 26 37.67 -31.54 -6.88
C GLU A 26 37.11 -30.17 -7.30
N GLU A 27 36.62 -30.03 -8.53
CA GLU A 27 35.99 -28.81 -9.01
C GLU A 27 34.69 -28.52 -8.23
N MET A 28 33.85 -29.53 -8.04
CA MET A 28 32.65 -29.40 -7.21
C MET A 28 32.99 -29.05 -5.76
N ALA A 29 34.00 -29.69 -5.17
CA ALA A 29 34.44 -29.40 -3.81
C ALA A 29 34.86 -27.92 -3.66
N ARG A 30 35.67 -27.42 -4.60
CA ARG A 30 36.07 -25.99 -4.63
C ARG A 30 34.87 -25.06 -4.82
N ALA A 31 33.90 -25.43 -5.66
CA ALA A 31 32.69 -24.64 -5.85
C ALA A 31 31.85 -24.55 -4.57
N TYR A 32 31.71 -25.66 -3.83
CA TYR A 32 31.02 -25.67 -2.54
C TYR A 32 31.77 -24.89 -1.46
N GLU A 33 33.10 -24.98 -1.40
CA GLU A 33 33.92 -24.17 -0.49
C GLU A 33 33.77 -22.66 -0.77
N ASN A 34 33.81 -22.25 -2.04
CA ASN A 34 33.60 -20.86 -2.41
C ASN A 34 32.19 -20.37 -2.07
N HIS A 35 31.17 -21.21 -2.32
CA HIS A 35 29.78 -20.87 -2.01
C HIS A 35 29.55 -20.74 -0.50
N THR A 36 30.09 -21.67 0.30
CA THR A 36 30.00 -21.62 1.77
C THR A 36 30.73 -20.40 2.33
N ALA A 37 31.91 -20.04 1.81
CA ALA A 37 32.61 -18.81 2.19
C ALA A 37 31.80 -17.55 1.83
N ALA A 38 31.17 -17.50 0.66
CA ALA A 38 30.31 -16.38 0.26
C ALA A 38 29.08 -16.23 1.17
N LEU A 39 28.45 -17.35 1.54
CA LEU A 39 27.34 -17.36 2.50
C LEU A 39 27.79 -16.88 3.89
N GLN A 40 28.97 -17.28 4.35
CA GLN A 40 29.53 -16.85 5.63
C GLN A 40 29.68 -15.32 5.69
N VAL A 41 30.26 -14.72 4.64
CA VAL A 41 30.38 -13.25 4.54
C VAL A 41 29.02 -12.58 4.49
N ARG A 42 28.04 -13.16 3.80
CA ARG A 42 26.68 -12.61 3.75
C ARG A 42 26.01 -12.63 5.13
N ILE A 43 26.19 -13.71 5.89
CA ILE A 43 25.68 -13.82 7.27
C ILE A 43 26.30 -12.75 8.16
N GLU A 44 27.62 -12.59 8.13
CA GLU A 44 28.31 -11.57 8.93
C GLU A 44 27.83 -10.14 8.61
N ASN A 45 27.65 -9.82 7.33
CA ASN A 45 27.12 -8.53 6.89
C ASN A 45 25.68 -8.29 7.41
N LEU A 46 24.82 -9.31 7.33
CA LEU A 46 23.44 -9.23 7.82
C LEU A 46 23.40 -9.10 9.35
N GLU A 47 24.30 -9.74 10.08
CA GLU A 47 24.42 -9.60 11.52
C GLU A 47 24.92 -8.21 11.95
N GLU A 48 25.80 -7.59 11.16
CA GLU A 48 26.23 -6.21 11.37
C GLU A 48 25.09 -5.21 11.08
N GLU A 49 24.37 -5.39 9.97
CA GLU A 49 23.21 -4.57 9.61
C GLU A 49 22.11 -4.66 10.67
N LYS A 50 21.80 -5.87 11.14
CA LYS A 50 20.87 -6.09 12.25
C LYS A 50 21.31 -5.34 13.51
N ARG A 51 22.60 -5.41 13.87
CA ARG A 51 23.13 -4.68 15.05
C ARG A 51 23.01 -3.17 14.89
N ARG A 52 23.19 -2.64 13.67
CA ARG A 52 23.01 -1.22 13.36
C ARG A 52 21.54 -0.80 13.52
N LEU A 53 20.62 -1.53 12.90
CA LEU A 53 19.18 -1.24 12.99
C LEU A 53 18.65 -1.32 14.41
N VAL A 54 19.11 -2.29 15.21
CA VAL A 54 18.73 -2.40 16.64
C VAL A 54 19.14 -1.14 17.42
N LYS A 55 20.34 -0.61 17.17
CA LYS A 55 20.78 0.65 17.80
C LYS A 55 19.92 1.83 17.37
N GLU A 56 19.57 1.91 16.09
CA GLU A 56 18.73 2.98 15.55
C GLU A 56 17.33 2.96 16.16
N VAL A 57 16.68 1.79 16.20
CA VAL A 57 15.39 1.60 16.86
C VAL A 57 15.46 2.01 18.33
N GLN A 58 16.53 1.62 19.04
CA GLN A 58 16.72 1.99 20.44
C GLN A 58 16.85 3.52 20.62
N THR A 59 17.57 4.20 19.72
CA THR A 59 17.70 5.67 19.77
C THR A 59 16.37 6.37 19.48
N THR A 60 15.61 5.90 18.50
CA THR A 60 14.30 6.47 18.17
C THR A 60 13.30 6.25 19.30
N GLN A 61 13.36 5.09 19.96
CA GLN A 61 12.53 4.81 21.13
C GLN A 61 12.85 5.73 22.31
N GLN A 62 14.14 5.99 22.58
CA GLN A 62 14.56 6.96 23.59
C GLN A 62 14.05 8.38 23.32
N LEU A 63 14.09 8.82 22.05
CA LEU A 63 13.57 10.12 21.63
C LEU A 63 12.04 10.19 21.80
N ASN A 64 11.32 9.14 21.40
CA ASN A 64 9.87 9.07 21.59
C ASN A 64 9.47 9.14 23.07
N ASP A 65 10.21 8.45 23.95
CA ASP A 65 10.00 8.52 25.39
C ASP A 65 10.32 9.91 25.98
N GLU A 66 11.27 10.64 25.38
CA GLU A 66 11.53 12.04 25.73
C GLU A 66 10.39 12.96 25.27
N PHE A 67 9.92 12.82 24.04
CA PHE A 67 8.80 13.60 23.53
C PHE A 67 7.52 13.37 24.34
N ARG A 68 7.23 12.12 24.70
CA ARG A 68 6.08 11.79 25.55
C ARG A 68 6.17 12.48 26.91
N ARG A 69 7.34 12.44 27.57
CA ARG A 69 7.56 13.15 28.84
C ARG A 69 7.40 14.66 28.72
N ARG A 70 7.85 15.27 27.61
CA ARG A 70 7.65 16.71 27.36
C ARG A 70 6.18 17.06 27.15
N LEU A 71 5.45 16.20 26.43
CA LEU A 71 4.01 16.38 26.20
C LEU A 71 3.23 16.32 27.52
N GLU A 72 3.50 15.31 28.35
CA GLU A 72 2.89 15.16 29.68
C GLU A 72 3.18 16.39 30.57
N SER A 73 4.44 16.85 30.62
CA SER A 73 4.80 18.05 31.39
C SER A 73 4.12 19.32 30.87
N ALA A 74 3.95 19.47 29.55
CA ALA A 74 3.26 20.60 28.96
C ALA A 74 1.75 20.56 29.27
N GLN A 75 1.16 19.36 29.26
CA GLN A 75 -0.24 19.15 29.61
C GLN A 75 -0.50 19.45 31.09
N ASP A 76 0.37 18.99 31.99
CA ASP A 76 0.29 19.32 33.42
C ASP A 76 0.42 20.83 33.68
N SER A 77 1.32 21.50 32.96
CA SER A 77 1.44 22.97 33.03
C SER A 77 0.18 23.65 32.52
N SER A 78 -0.39 23.19 31.39
CA SER A 78 -1.61 23.75 30.81
C SER A 78 -2.81 23.59 31.75
N THR A 79 -3.00 22.42 32.34
CA THR A 79 -4.07 22.17 33.31
C THR A 79 -3.91 23.01 34.59
N SER A 80 -2.68 23.26 35.03
CA SER A 80 -2.44 24.19 36.15
C SER A 80 -2.79 25.64 35.79
N VAL A 81 -2.50 26.08 34.56
CA VAL A 81 -2.86 27.42 34.09
C VAL A 81 -4.38 27.56 33.97
N ALA A 82 -5.07 26.57 33.42
CA ALA A 82 -6.53 26.53 33.35
C ALA A 82 -7.16 26.67 34.75
N LYS A 83 -6.71 25.88 35.74
CA LYS A 83 -7.19 26.00 37.13
C LYS A 83 -6.95 27.38 37.74
N ASN A 84 -5.82 28.01 37.44
CA ASN A 84 -5.53 29.37 37.90
C ASN A 84 -6.46 30.40 37.25
N TYR A 85 -6.80 30.20 35.97
CA TYR A 85 -7.75 31.03 35.24
C TYR A 85 -9.17 30.89 35.82
N ASP A 86 -9.64 29.66 36.05
CA ASP A 86 -10.94 29.38 36.69
C ASP A 86 -11.03 30.01 38.07
N HIS A 87 -9.95 29.94 38.85
CA HIS A 87 -9.87 30.60 40.15
C HIS A 87 -9.95 32.13 40.01
N ALA A 88 -9.25 32.73 39.06
CA ALA A 88 -9.31 34.17 38.82
C ALA A 88 -10.71 34.62 38.40
N LEU A 89 -11.38 33.88 37.51
CA LEU A 89 -12.76 34.13 37.11
C LEU A 89 -13.71 34.08 38.31
N ARG A 90 -13.53 33.10 39.21
CA ARG A 90 -14.31 33.00 40.45
C ARG A 90 -14.13 34.20 41.36
N VAL A 91 -12.89 34.64 41.58
CA VAL A 91 -12.58 35.83 42.39
C VAL A 91 -13.19 37.10 41.80
N ILE A 92 -13.11 37.29 40.47
CA ILE A 92 -13.74 38.42 39.79
C ILE A 92 -15.25 38.40 39.99
N ARG A 93 -15.88 37.23 39.86
CA ARG A 93 -17.32 37.05 40.07
C ARG A 93 -17.73 37.39 41.50
N ASP A 94 -16.97 36.96 42.50
CA ASP A 94 -17.26 37.24 43.91
C ASP A 94 -17.07 38.74 44.24
N LEU A 95 -16.04 39.38 43.68
CA LEU A 95 -15.84 40.84 43.81
C LEU A 95 -16.97 41.66 43.16
N ILE A 96 -17.52 41.21 42.03
CA ILE A 96 -18.68 41.83 41.40
C ILE A 96 -19.93 41.67 42.27
N LYS A 97 -20.11 40.52 42.92
CA LYS A 97 -21.24 40.25 43.83
C LYS A 97 -21.15 41.04 45.13
N ASP A 98 -19.95 41.18 45.69
CA ASP A 98 -19.71 41.79 47.01
C ASP A 98 -19.38 43.30 46.94
N GLY A 99 -19.26 43.87 45.73
CA GLY A 99 -18.98 45.28 45.52
C GLY A 99 -20.10 46.21 46.01
N PRO A 100 -19.80 47.30 46.75
CA PRO A 100 -20.78 48.25 47.25
C PRO A 100 -21.28 49.24 46.18
N LEU A 101 -21.51 48.74 44.96
CA LEU A 101 -22.19 49.45 43.86
C LEU A 101 -23.63 48.96 43.66
N ALA A 102 -24.16 48.18 44.61
CA ALA A 102 -25.59 47.86 44.71
C ALA A 102 -26.46 49.06 45.19
N ALA A 103 -25.85 50.24 45.36
CA ALA A 103 -26.57 51.47 45.69
C ALA A 103 -26.58 52.40 44.47
N GLU A 104 -27.74 52.40 43.79
CA GLU A 104 -28.21 53.38 42.80
C GLU A 104 -27.67 53.25 41.37
N GLY A 105 -28.44 52.61 40.49
CA GLY A 105 -28.36 52.90 39.06
C GLY A 105 -28.78 51.79 38.11
N ASP A 106 -27.99 50.72 37.99
CA ASP A 106 -28.02 49.86 36.79
C ASP A 106 -27.91 48.36 37.12
N GLY A 107 -28.98 47.80 37.70
CA GLY A 107 -29.05 46.37 38.05
C GLY A 107 -29.07 45.40 36.85
N GLU A 108 -29.48 45.85 35.66
CA GLU A 108 -29.60 45.00 34.47
C GLU A 108 -28.26 44.75 33.77
N LEU A 109 -27.35 45.74 33.76
CA LEU A 109 -26.02 45.63 33.14
C LEU A 109 -25.12 44.62 33.88
N ASN A 110 -25.19 44.60 35.21
CA ASN A 110 -24.39 43.68 36.02
C ASN A 110 -24.86 42.22 35.89
N GLN A 111 -26.16 41.99 35.69
CA GLN A 111 -26.69 40.65 35.45
C GLN A 111 -26.34 40.13 34.05
N ALA A 112 -26.33 41.01 33.04
CA ALA A 112 -25.90 40.66 31.69
C ALA A 112 -24.42 40.25 31.63
N VAL A 113 -23.54 40.99 32.30
CA VAL A 113 -22.09 40.66 32.36
C VAL A 113 -21.84 39.32 33.07
N VAL A 114 -22.60 39.02 34.13
CA VAL A 114 -22.52 37.72 34.81
C VAL A 114 -23.01 36.59 33.90
N ASN A 115 -24.08 36.80 33.12
CA ASN A 115 -24.60 35.81 32.19
C ASN A 115 -23.65 35.56 31.00
N ASP A 116 -23.04 36.60 30.42
CA ASP A 116 -22.07 36.49 29.32
C ASP A 116 -20.80 35.73 29.74
N LEU A 117 -20.33 35.96 30.98
CA LEU A 117 -19.21 35.19 31.55
C LEU A 117 -19.56 33.72 31.82
N THR A 118 -20.85 33.39 31.92
CA THR A 118 -21.31 32.00 32.09
C THR A 118 -21.48 31.31 30.73
N ALA A 119 -21.84 32.05 29.68
CA ALA A 119 -22.01 31.53 28.32
C ALA A 119 -20.69 31.19 27.61
N LEU A 120 -19.57 31.83 28.00
CA LEU A 120 -18.24 31.54 27.46
C LEU A 120 -17.63 30.19 27.94
N GLU A 121 -18.18 29.56 28.98
CA GLU A 121 -17.80 28.19 29.40
C GLU A 121 -18.45 27.10 28.51
N ASP A 122 -19.50 27.44 27.75
CA ASP A 122 -20.34 26.47 27.03
C ASP A 122 -20.14 26.46 25.49
N SER A 123 -19.26 27.29 24.92
CA SER A 123 -19.09 27.41 23.46
C SER A 123 -17.78 26.82 22.94
N ASP A 124 -17.73 25.49 22.85
CA ASP A 124 -16.91 24.83 21.84
C ASP A 124 -17.78 24.53 20.61
N THR A 125 -17.18 24.68 19.42
CA THR A 125 -17.56 24.16 18.08
C THR A 125 -18.33 25.05 17.06
N GLU A 126 -17.65 25.21 15.90
CA GLU A 126 -18.09 25.33 14.49
C GLU A 126 -18.39 26.70 13.84
N GLU A 127 -17.58 27.03 12.82
CA GLU A 127 -17.86 28.07 11.81
C GLU A 127 -17.63 27.48 10.40
N SER A 128 -18.70 27.37 9.61
CA SER A 128 -18.70 27.07 8.17
C SER A 128 -19.14 28.31 7.40
N ALA A 129 -18.48 28.62 6.28
CA ALA A 129 -19.01 29.57 5.30
C ALA A 129 -18.72 29.15 3.86
N SER A 130 -19.80 29.06 3.09
CA SER A 130 -19.91 28.74 1.66
C SER A 130 -20.27 30.01 0.89
N THR A 131 -19.68 30.22 -0.30
CA THR A 131 -20.17 31.25 -1.25
C THR A 131 -19.92 30.83 -2.70
N ALA A 132 -20.94 31.01 -3.55
CA ALA A 132 -20.99 30.55 -4.94
C ALA A 132 -21.04 31.67 -6.00
N ARG A 133 -20.60 31.29 -7.23
CA ARG A 133 -20.90 31.81 -8.61
C ARG A 133 -20.27 33.15 -9.06
N PRO A 134 -20.14 33.48 -10.38
CA PRO A 134 -20.82 32.96 -11.61
C PRO A 134 -19.90 32.72 -12.86
N PRO A 135 -20.44 32.35 -14.06
CA PRO A 135 -19.67 31.77 -15.17
C PRO A 135 -19.25 32.77 -16.25
N ARG A 136 -18.24 32.42 -17.06
CA ARG A 136 -17.85 33.16 -18.27
C ARG A 136 -17.61 32.24 -19.46
N THR A 137 -18.13 32.71 -20.59
CA THR A 137 -18.19 32.11 -21.93
C THR A 137 -16.85 32.22 -22.70
N SER A 138 -16.48 31.15 -23.40
CA SER A 138 -15.37 31.06 -24.37
C SER A 138 -15.73 31.74 -25.72
N PRO A 139 -14.76 32.09 -26.59
CA PRO A 139 -14.41 31.19 -27.72
C PRO A 139 -12.96 31.40 -28.25
N PRO A 140 -12.55 30.84 -29.41
CA PRO A 140 -12.28 29.43 -29.67
C PRO A 140 -10.90 29.23 -30.33
N THR A 141 -9.99 28.38 -29.83
CA THR A 141 -8.91 27.85 -30.71
C THR A 141 -8.31 26.56 -30.17
N GLN A 142 -8.47 25.51 -30.98
CA GLN A 142 -7.72 24.23 -31.08
C GLN A 142 -6.81 23.82 -29.92
N ALA A 143 -7.13 22.71 -29.24
CA ALA A 143 -6.22 21.96 -28.37
C ALA A 143 -6.75 20.51 -28.11
N PRO A 144 -6.03 19.68 -27.34
CA PRO A 144 -5.54 18.32 -27.62
C PRO A 144 -6.54 17.23 -27.19
N ASN A 145 -6.19 15.95 -27.35
CA ASN A 145 -7.00 14.81 -26.89
C ASN A 145 -7.66 15.10 -25.53
N ALA A 146 -8.99 14.97 -25.47
CA ALA A 146 -9.76 15.41 -24.32
C ALA A 146 -9.32 14.65 -23.05
N PRO A 147 -9.20 15.35 -21.90
CA PRO A 147 -9.02 14.69 -20.62
C PRO A 147 -10.21 13.75 -20.39
N PHE A 148 -9.92 12.55 -19.88
CA PHE A 148 -10.92 11.55 -19.52
C PHE A 148 -12.11 12.18 -18.80
N ASP A 149 -13.34 11.82 -19.18
CA ASP A 149 -14.54 12.29 -18.48
C ASP A 149 -14.64 11.58 -17.12
N MET A 150 -14.03 12.22 -16.12
CA MET A 150 -13.96 11.71 -14.75
C MET A 150 -15.33 11.64 -14.07
N GLU A 151 -16.39 12.26 -14.62
CA GLU A 151 -17.75 12.14 -14.07
C GLU A 151 -18.32 10.71 -14.22
N LEU A 152 -17.71 9.89 -15.09
CA LEU A 152 -18.14 8.50 -15.36
C LEU A 152 -17.35 7.44 -14.59
N LEU A 153 -16.33 7.84 -13.83
CA LEU A 153 -15.46 6.92 -13.12
C LEU A 153 -16.17 6.30 -11.92
N GLN A 154 -16.26 4.98 -11.93
CA GLN A 154 -16.77 4.24 -10.78
C GLN A 154 -15.57 3.69 -10.01
N ALA A 155 -15.36 4.26 -8.83
CA ALA A 155 -14.38 3.75 -7.89
C ALA A 155 -15.00 2.59 -7.08
N HIS A 156 -14.42 1.41 -7.23
CA HIS A 156 -14.80 0.24 -6.45
C HIS A 156 -13.80 0.07 -5.31
N PHE A 157 -14.25 0.47 -4.12
CA PHE A 157 -13.60 0.22 -2.85
C PHE A 157 -13.99 -1.16 -2.33
N GLY A 158 -13.25 -1.67 -1.34
CA GLY A 158 -13.33 -3.07 -0.92
C GLY A 158 -14.72 -3.67 -0.65
N ALA A 159 -14.69 -4.99 -0.47
CA ALA A 159 -15.74 -5.92 -0.06
C ALA A 159 -16.63 -6.55 -1.12
N ASP A 160 -17.58 -5.85 -1.74
CA ASP A 160 -18.70 -6.56 -2.37
C ASP A 160 -18.79 -6.43 -3.88
N HIS A 161 -17.95 -5.58 -4.47
CA HIS A 161 -17.89 -5.36 -5.90
C HIS A 161 -16.48 -5.67 -6.39
N LEU A 162 -16.34 -6.87 -6.96
CA LEU A 162 -15.25 -7.08 -7.89
C LEU A 162 -15.55 -6.24 -9.14
N PRO A 163 -14.51 -5.74 -9.81
CA PRO A 163 -14.69 -4.97 -11.03
C PRO A 163 -15.55 -5.72 -12.06
N GLY A 164 -16.28 -4.99 -12.90
CA GLY A 164 -17.02 -5.51 -14.04
C GLY A 164 -16.18 -6.33 -15.02
N PHE A 165 -14.86 -6.09 -15.12
CA PHE A 165 -13.98 -6.95 -15.93
C PHE A 165 -13.78 -8.36 -15.33
N VAL A 166 -14.10 -8.53 -14.04
CA VAL A 166 -14.07 -9.85 -13.40
C VAL A 166 -15.34 -10.61 -13.80
N THR A 167 -15.27 -11.29 -14.93
CA THR A 167 -16.37 -12.16 -15.37
C THR A 167 -16.68 -13.19 -14.26
N GLU A 168 -17.94 -13.24 -13.79
CA GLU A 168 -18.37 -14.14 -12.70
C GLU A 168 -18.07 -15.63 -12.95
N THR A 169 -17.88 -15.99 -14.23
CA THR A 169 -17.46 -17.32 -14.70
C THR A 169 -16.04 -17.68 -14.26
N HIS A 170 -15.14 -16.70 -14.16
CA HIS A 170 -13.73 -16.89 -13.83
C HIS A 170 -13.37 -16.57 -12.38
N CYS A 171 -14.19 -15.76 -11.69
CA CYS A 171 -13.96 -15.46 -10.29
C CYS A 171 -14.08 -16.71 -9.39
N ARG A 172 -12.95 -17.15 -8.82
CA ARG A 172 -12.90 -18.25 -7.86
C ARG A 172 -12.30 -17.80 -6.53
N SER A 173 -13.09 -17.87 -5.47
CA SER A 173 -12.58 -17.68 -4.11
C SER A 173 -11.79 -18.91 -3.66
N LEU A 174 -10.54 -18.73 -3.26
CA LEU A 174 -9.65 -19.76 -2.78
C LEU A 174 -9.29 -19.47 -1.32
N LYS A 175 -9.40 -20.50 -0.46
CA LYS A 175 -8.83 -20.43 0.89
C LYS A 175 -7.31 -20.46 0.75
N TRP A 176 -6.61 -19.72 1.62
CA TRP A 176 -5.15 -19.63 1.62
C TRP A 176 -4.45 -21.00 1.52
N THR A 177 -4.78 -21.93 2.43
CA THR A 177 -4.20 -23.29 2.43
C THR A 177 -4.43 -24.08 1.14
N ARG A 178 -5.50 -23.78 0.39
CA ARG A 178 -5.75 -24.40 -0.91
C ARG A 178 -4.96 -23.72 -2.01
N LEU A 179 -4.84 -22.39 -1.95
CA LEU A 179 -4.08 -21.59 -2.90
C LEU A 179 -2.60 -21.97 -2.89
N VAL A 180 -1.97 -21.99 -1.72
CA VAL A 180 -0.56 -22.37 -1.52
C VAL A 180 -0.28 -23.75 -2.12
N LYS A 181 -1.07 -24.75 -1.70
CA LYS A 181 -0.94 -26.12 -2.23
C LYS A 181 -1.20 -26.22 -3.72
N PHE A 182 -2.11 -25.40 -4.25
CA PHE A 182 -2.53 -25.47 -5.65
C PHE A 182 -1.47 -24.87 -6.58
N LEU A 183 -0.91 -23.73 -6.18
CA LEU A 183 0.12 -23.03 -6.93
C LEU A 183 1.52 -23.59 -6.65
N ASP A 184 1.64 -24.54 -5.70
CA ASP A 184 2.90 -25.11 -5.24
C ASP A 184 3.90 -24.02 -4.80
N LEU A 185 3.38 -23.03 -4.06
CA LEU A 185 4.20 -21.91 -3.58
C LEU A 185 5.23 -22.42 -2.57
N ASP A 186 6.48 -22.00 -2.76
CA ASP A 186 7.51 -22.22 -1.76
C ASP A 186 7.25 -21.38 -0.50
N VAL A 187 7.92 -21.76 0.59
CA VAL A 187 7.73 -21.15 1.91
C VAL A 187 8.09 -19.66 1.92
N ASP A 188 9.08 -19.23 1.11
CA ASP A 188 9.48 -17.83 1.07
C ASP A 188 8.41 -16.99 0.36
N THR A 189 7.90 -17.46 -0.77
CA THR A 189 6.77 -16.84 -1.48
C THR A 189 5.51 -16.79 -0.60
N GLU A 190 5.22 -17.87 0.13
CA GLU A 190 4.12 -17.92 1.11
C GLU A 190 4.26 -16.80 2.16
N ASN A 191 5.43 -16.72 2.81
CA ASN A 191 5.72 -15.73 3.84
C ASN A 191 5.60 -14.29 3.30
N VAL A 192 6.06 -14.04 2.07
CA VAL A 192 5.97 -12.70 1.46
C VAL A 192 4.51 -12.33 1.19
N ILE A 193 3.70 -13.25 0.67
CA ILE A 193 2.28 -12.97 0.40
C ILE A 193 1.50 -12.78 1.71
N GLU A 194 1.77 -13.58 2.75
CA GLU A 194 1.18 -13.35 4.08
C GLU A 194 1.60 -12.00 4.66
N SER A 195 2.86 -11.58 4.44
CA SER A 195 3.35 -10.29 4.91
C SER A 195 2.63 -9.10 4.29
N LEU A 196 2.02 -9.25 3.10
CA LEU A 196 1.19 -8.20 2.49
C LEU A 196 0.00 -7.83 3.39
N GLU A 197 -0.60 -8.79 4.09
CA GLU A 197 -1.71 -8.51 5.01
C GLU A 197 -1.21 -7.76 6.26
N LEU A 198 0.00 -8.06 6.71
CA LEU A 198 0.61 -7.53 7.93
C LEU A 198 1.36 -6.20 7.73
N ALA A 199 1.63 -5.79 6.49
CA ALA A 199 2.40 -4.59 6.18
C ALA A 199 1.68 -3.32 6.68
N SER A 200 2.28 -2.56 7.58
CA SER A 200 1.68 -1.34 8.14
C SER A 200 2.22 -0.06 7.49
N ASP A 201 2.76 -0.13 6.29
CA ASP A 201 3.23 1.05 5.55
C ASP A 201 2.14 1.54 4.58
N LEU A 202 2.30 2.75 4.05
CA LEU A 202 1.37 3.36 3.09
C LEU A 202 1.60 2.84 1.66
N ASN A 203 2.28 1.71 1.48
CA ASN A 203 2.68 1.23 0.16
C ASN A 203 1.61 0.33 -0.49
N PRO A 204 1.57 0.26 -1.84
CA PRO A 204 0.80 -0.74 -2.55
C PRO A 204 1.24 -2.13 -2.13
N ARG A 205 0.27 -2.95 -1.74
CA ARG A 205 0.51 -4.31 -1.27
C ARG A 205 0.43 -5.28 -2.43
N ILE A 206 1.45 -5.22 -3.28
CA ILE A 206 1.57 -6.00 -4.51
C ILE A 206 2.79 -6.88 -4.43
N HIS A 207 2.64 -8.15 -4.79
CA HIS A 207 3.76 -9.07 -4.96
C HIS A 207 3.58 -9.87 -6.24
N GLY A 208 4.60 -9.88 -7.11
CA GLY A 208 4.61 -10.74 -8.27
C GLY A 208 5.72 -11.79 -8.18
N THR A 209 5.51 -12.91 -8.85
CA THR A 209 6.45 -14.04 -8.86
C THR A 209 7.13 -14.23 -10.23
N GLU A 210 8.13 -15.11 -10.29
CA GLU A 210 8.82 -15.43 -11.54
C GLU A 210 7.92 -16.18 -12.54
N GLU A 211 6.97 -16.94 -12.03
CA GLU A 211 6.03 -17.79 -12.76
C GLU A 211 4.87 -17.00 -13.40
N GLY A 212 4.87 -15.68 -13.26
CA GLY A 212 3.82 -14.83 -13.82
C GLY A 212 2.56 -14.80 -12.97
N LEU A 213 2.69 -14.92 -11.65
CA LEU A 213 1.60 -14.68 -10.70
C LEU A 213 1.69 -13.24 -10.19
N LEU A 214 0.55 -12.62 -9.93
CA LEU A 214 0.47 -11.32 -9.27
C LEU A 214 -0.55 -11.38 -8.14
N PHE A 215 -0.12 -11.07 -6.92
CA PHE A 215 -0.95 -10.99 -5.73
C PHE A 215 -1.12 -9.52 -5.35
N VAL A 216 -2.37 -9.08 -5.26
CA VAL A 216 -2.73 -7.69 -4.93
C VAL A 216 -3.64 -7.69 -3.71
N TYR A 217 -3.17 -7.09 -2.62
CA TYR A 217 -3.93 -6.99 -1.38
C TYR A 217 -4.65 -5.65 -1.31
N HIS A 218 -5.97 -5.73 -1.15
CA HIS A 218 -6.88 -4.61 -0.98
C HIS A 218 -6.71 -3.45 -2.00
N PRO A 219 -6.76 -3.75 -3.31
CA PRO A 219 -6.67 -2.72 -4.34
C PRO A 219 -7.89 -1.79 -4.33
N VAL A 220 -7.67 -0.57 -4.82
CA VAL A 220 -8.74 0.30 -5.31
C VAL A 220 -8.85 0.08 -6.81
N PHE A 221 -10.05 -0.24 -7.28
CA PHE A 221 -10.29 -0.39 -8.71
C PHE A 221 -11.00 0.83 -9.25
N LEU A 222 -10.56 1.26 -10.42
CA LEU A 222 -11.20 2.31 -11.18
C LEU A 222 -11.67 1.74 -12.50
N GLU A 223 -12.98 1.82 -12.74
CA GLU A 223 -13.59 1.37 -13.98
C GLU A 223 -14.27 2.53 -14.69
N PHE A 224 -14.07 2.55 -16.01
CA PHE A 224 -14.84 3.36 -16.93
C PHE A 224 -15.99 2.52 -17.51
N PRO A 225 -17.07 3.14 -17.99
CA PRO A 225 -18.17 2.44 -18.64
C PRO A 225 -17.67 1.49 -19.74
N SER A 226 -18.27 0.31 -19.80
CA SER A 226 -17.85 -0.82 -20.65
C SER A 226 -17.77 -0.55 -22.16
N GLU A 227 -18.34 0.56 -22.64
CA GLU A 227 -18.28 0.96 -24.05
C GLU A 227 -16.93 1.64 -24.43
N GLU A 228 -16.19 2.16 -23.45
CA GLU A 228 -14.94 2.92 -23.66
C GLU A 228 -13.78 2.47 -22.74
N GLY A 229 -14.05 1.63 -21.74
CA GLY A 229 -13.25 1.61 -20.53
C GLY A 229 -12.14 0.57 -20.43
N GLU A 230 -10.93 1.05 -20.19
CA GLU A 230 -9.87 0.29 -19.53
C GLU A 230 -10.19 0.17 -18.03
N SER A 231 -9.66 -0.87 -17.38
CA SER A 231 -9.78 -1.05 -15.93
C SER A 231 -8.44 -0.80 -15.28
N TYR A 232 -8.43 -0.13 -14.13
CA TYR A 232 -7.20 0.27 -13.49
C TYR A 232 -7.13 -0.22 -12.06
N PHE A 233 -5.94 -0.66 -11.65
CA PHE A 233 -5.56 -0.64 -10.24
C PHE A 233 -4.94 0.72 -9.95
N ILE A 234 -5.49 1.40 -8.95
CA ILE A 234 -4.87 2.62 -8.42
C ILE A 234 -4.44 2.40 -6.98
N ASP A 235 -3.30 2.97 -6.65
CA ASP A 235 -2.82 3.05 -5.29
C ASP A 235 -1.87 4.25 -5.15
N TRP A 236 -1.41 4.53 -3.93
CA TRP A 236 -0.50 5.65 -3.65
C TRP A 236 0.66 5.19 -2.78
N SER A 237 1.86 5.71 -3.03
CA SER A 237 3.00 5.55 -2.12
C SER A 237 4.08 6.60 -2.35
N SER A 238 5.15 6.51 -1.57
CA SER A 238 6.37 7.28 -1.85
C SER A 238 6.87 7.02 -3.28
N LYS A 239 7.44 8.06 -3.88
CA LYS A 239 8.04 8.02 -5.21
C LYS A 239 9.00 6.85 -5.41
N GLU A 240 9.86 6.57 -4.42
CA GLU A 240 10.85 5.51 -4.49
C GLU A 240 10.21 4.13 -4.57
N VAL A 241 9.08 3.93 -3.88
CA VAL A 241 8.34 2.67 -3.90
C VAL A 241 7.60 2.52 -5.22
N ASN A 242 6.91 3.56 -5.68
CA ASN A 242 6.29 3.58 -7.01
C ASN A 242 7.31 3.22 -8.09
N GLN A 243 8.48 3.87 -8.10
CA GLN A 243 9.54 3.58 -9.06
C GLN A 243 9.94 2.09 -9.06
N ARG A 244 10.10 1.47 -7.89
CA ARG A 244 10.43 0.03 -7.79
C ARG A 244 9.33 -0.86 -8.34
N ILE A 245 8.06 -0.54 -8.04
CA ILE A 245 6.91 -1.29 -8.57
C ILE A 245 6.87 -1.16 -10.09
N GLN A 246 7.07 0.05 -10.61
CA GLN A 246 7.10 0.31 -12.05
C GLN A 246 8.23 -0.46 -12.73
N GLU A 247 9.46 -0.39 -12.21
CA GLU A 247 10.61 -1.14 -12.73
C GLU A 247 10.35 -2.66 -12.73
N TYR A 248 9.74 -3.17 -11.67
CA TYR A 248 9.35 -4.58 -11.57
C TYR A 248 8.33 -4.96 -12.65
N LEU A 249 7.25 -4.20 -12.79
CA LEU A 249 6.17 -4.49 -13.72
C LEU A 249 6.60 -4.29 -15.18
N ILE A 250 7.39 -3.25 -15.49
CA ILE A 250 7.95 -3.02 -16.84
C ILE A 250 8.85 -4.19 -17.25
N LYS A 251 9.67 -4.71 -16.32
CA LYS A 251 10.49 -5.89 -16.57
C LYS A 251 9.61 -7.09 -16.95
N LYS A 252 8.47 -7.29 -16.28
CA LYS A 252 7.53 -8.37 -16.58
C LYS A 252 6.74 -8.16 -17.87
N GLU A 253 6.35 -6.92 -18.16
CA GLU A 253 5.68 -6.57 -19.42
C GLU A 253 6.57 -6.90 -20.63
N SER A 254 7.89 -6.72 -20.49
CA SER A 254 8.85 -7.04 -21.55
C SER A 254 8.87 -8.54 -21.93
N ASP A 255 8.49 -9.43 -21.00
CA ASP A 255 8.36 -10.86 -21.26
C ASP A 255 7.11 -11.20 -22.10
N LYS A 256 6.20 -10.23 -22.27
CA LYS A 256 4.91 -10.34 -22.99
C LYS A 256 4.01 -11.49 -22.51
N LYS A 257 4.31 -12.05 -21.34
CA LYS A 257 3.51 -13.12 -20.73
C LYS A 257 2.38 -12.49 -19.91
N PRO A 258 1.16 -13.04 -19.99
CA PRO A 258 0.09 -12.60 -19.12
C PRO A 258 0.41 -12.92 -17.65
N LEU A 259 -0.06 -12.08 -16.75
CA LEU A 259 0.04 -12.28 -15.30
C LEU A 259 -1.28 -12.85 -14.78
N HIS A 260 -1.21 -13.94 -14.03
CA HIS A 260 -2.34 -14.51 -13.31
C HIS A 260 -2.58 -13.72 -12.03
N VAL A 261 -3.65 -12.93 -12.01
CA VAL A 261 -3.92 -11.95 -10.95
C VAL A 261 -4.82 -12.56 -9.87
N PHE A 262 -4.35 -12.47 -8.63
CA PHE A 262 -5.07 -12.85 -7.42
C PHE A 262 -5.26 -11.62 -6.54
N VAL A 263 -6.48 -11.41 -6.07
CA VAL A 263 -6.84 -10.25 -5.25
C VAL A 263 -7.38 -10.70 -3.89
N LEU A 264 -6.92 -10.07 -2.81
CA LEU A 264 -7.47 -10.26 -1.47
C LEU A 264 -8.11 -8.95 -1.00
N PRO A 265 -9.43 -8.77 -1.12
CA PRO A 265 -10.12 -7.62 -0.54
C PRO A 265 -10.04 -7.67 0.99
N GLN A 266 -9.76 -6.56 1.68
CA GLN A 266 -9.57 -6.53 3.15
C GLN A 266 -10.72 -7.17 3.94
N SER A 267 -11.97 -6.95 3.53
CA SER A 267 -13.13 -7.51 4.23
C SER A 267 -13.33 -9.02 3.99
N LYS A 268 -12.62 -9.62 3.02
CA LYS A 268 -12.76 -11.03 2.65
C LYS A 268 -11.51 -11.78 3.10
N LYS A 269 -11.70 -12.87 3.84
CA LYS A 269 -10.60 -13.76 4.28
C LYS A 269 -10.19 -14.79 3.21
N LYS A 270 -10.31 -14.44 1.93
CA LYS A 270 -10.11 -15.37 0.80
C LYS A 270 -9.56 -14.64 -0.40
N TRP A 271 -8.59 -15.26 -1.06
CA TRP A 271 -8.05 -14.78 -2.33
C TRP A 271 -9.03 -15.07 -3.45
N TYR A 272 -9.14 -14.16 -4.40
CA TYR A 272 -9.95 -14.28 -5.60
C TYR A 272 -9.04 -14.31 -6.81
N TYR A 273 -9.09 -15.39 -7.58
CA TYR A 273 -8.48 -15.39 -8.90
C TYR A 273 -9.34 -14.55 -9.84
N VAL A 274 -8.75 -13.51 -10.42
CA VAL A 274 -9.44 -12.52 -11.25
C VAL A 274 -9.32 -12.85 -12.74
N GLY A 275 -8.19 -13.43 -13.15
CA GLY A 275 -7.94 -13.79 -14.53
C GLY A 275 -6.47 -13.69 -14.88
N ALA A 276 -6.16 -13.97 -16.14
CA ALA A 276 -4.88 -13.65 -16.72
C ALA A 276 -4.99 -12.27 -17.39
N HIS A 277 -4.12 -11.35 -17.01
CA HIS A 277 -4.17 -9.96 -17.46
C HIS A 277 -2.81 -9.50 -17.96
N ARG A 278 -2.81 -8.59 -18.92
CA ARG A 278 -1.64 -7.75 -19.19
C ARG A 278 -1.75 -6.51 -18.33
N ILE A 279 -0.66 -6.14 -17.69
CA ILE A 279 -0.60 -5.01 -16.79
C ILE A 279 0.40 -4.02 -17.37
N CYS A 280 -0.08 -2.83 -17.64
CA CYS A 280 0.75 -1.73 -18.13
C CYS A 280 0.81 -0.67 -17.04
N VAL A 281 2.03 -0.25 -16.72
CA VAL A 281 2.25 0.90 -15.86
C VAL A 281 1.96 2.15 -16.68
N LEU A 282 1.00 2.96 -16.24
CA LEU A 282 0.81 4.27 -16.85
C LEU A 282 1.89 5.23 -16.35
N ASP A 283 2.50 5.98 -17.28
CA ASP A 283 3.42 7.04 -16.92
C ASP A 283 2.60 8.19 -16.30
N THR A 284 2.60 8.26 -14.96
CA THR A 284 1.91 9.30 -14.18
C THR A 284 2.51 10.70 -14.36
N ARG A 285 3.48 10.86 -15.27
CA ARG A 285 3.92 12.15 -15.81
C ARG A 285 2.86 12.83 -16.70
N ASP A 286 1.76 12.16 -17.01
CA ASP A 286 0.58 12.81 -17.57
C ASP A 286 0.08 13.90 -16.57
N PRO A 287 -0.33 15.09 -17.03
CA PRO A 287 -0.36 16.30 -16.19
C PRO A 287 -1.52 16.35 -15.18
N CYS A 288 -2.24 15.26 -14.93
CA CYS A 288 -3.41 15.25 -14.06
C CYS A 288 -3.51 13.92 -13.28
N PRO A 289 -2.88 13.79 -12.09
CA PRO A 289 -3.07 12.62 -11.24
C PRO A 289 -4.55 12.47 -10.84
N ILE A 290 -5.03 11.24 -10.70
CA ILE A 290 -6.44 10.96 -10.38
C ILE A 290 -6.82 11.61 -9.04
N TRP A 291 -5.95 11.59 -8.03
CA TRP A 291 -6.21 12.29 -6.76
C TRP A 291 -6.63 13.77 -6.94
N ALA A 292 -5.95 14.50 -7.82
CA ALA A 292 -6.26 15.91 -8.07
C ALA A 292 -7.63 16.09 -8.74
N GLN A 293 -8.10 15.08 -9.46
CA GLN A 293 -9.36 15.06 -10.20
C GLN A 293 -10.54 14.54 -9.37
N LEU A 294 -10.28 13.81 -8.29
CA LEU A 294 -11.33 13.33 -7.39
C LEU A 294 -12.09 14.50 -6.77
N SER A 295 -13.41 14.32 -6.67
CA SER A 295 -14.29 15.29 -6.02
C SER A 295 -13.99 15.37 -4.51
N ASN A 296 -14.40 16.48 -3.89
CA ASN A 296 -14.27 16.63 -2.43
C ASN A 296 -15.06 15.57 -1.63
N SER A 297 -16.03 14.89 -2.25
CA SER A 297 -16.74 13.76 -1.63
C SER A 297 -16.01 12.43 -1.79
N ASP A 298 -15.23 12.24 -2.86
CA ASP A 298 -14.54 10.96 -3.12
C ASP A 298 -13.17 10.88 -2.45
N ARG A 299 -12.48 12.01 -2.30
CA ARG A 299 -11.17 12.08 -1.62
C ARG A 299 -11.19 11.48 -0.22
N PRO A 300 -12.16 11.78 0.67
CA PRO A 300 -12.25 11.14 1.98
C PRO A 300 -12.40 9.62 1.88
N HIS A 301 -13.13 9.09 0.89
CA HIS A 301 -13.28 7.65 0.73
C HIS A 301 -11.97 6.95 0.37
N VAL A 302 -11.17 7.53 -0.52
CA VAL A 302 -9.83 7.03 -0.86
C VAL A 302 -8.90 7.13 0.35
N ALA A 303 -8.87 8.29 1.04
CA ALA A 303 -8.03 8.48 2.21
C ALA A 303 -8.41 7.49 3.33
N HIS A 304 -9.71 7.29 3.57
CA HIS A 304 -10.23 6.31 4.51
C HIS A 304 -9.79 4.90 4.16
N HIS A 305 -9.91 4.50 2.89
CA HIS A 305 -9.50 3.16 2.42
C HIS A 305 -8.00 2.90 2.64
N ILE A 306 -7.15 3.88 2.35
CA ILE A 306 -5.70 3.79 2.60
C ILE A 306 -5.43 3.74 4.12
N ALA A 307 -6.08 4.62 4.89
CA ALA A 307 -5.91 4.71 6.34
C ALA A 307 -6.34 3.42 7.06
N GLU A 308 -7.49 2.85 6.69
CA GLU A 308 -8.01 1.59 7.24
C GLU A 308 -7.05 0.44 6.94
N ARG A 309 -6.54 0.36 5.71
CA ARG A 309 -5.56 -0.65 5.29
C ARG A 309 -4.30 -0.58 6.14
N CYS A 310 -3.73 0.62 6.27
CA CYS A 310 -2.38 0.84 6.79
C CYS A 310 -2.36 1.15 8.31
N HIS A 311 -3.53 1.28 8.94
CA HIS A 311 -3.71 1.72 10.33
C HIS A 311 -3.16 3.12 10.62
N TYR A 312 -3.31 4.04 9.67
CA TYR A 312 -2.96 5.46 9.83
C TYR A 312 -4.18 6.31 10.18
N ASP A 313 -3.91 7.54 10.61
CA ASP A 313 -4.96 8.56 10.73
C ASP A 313 -5.38 9.07 9.34
N GLU A 314 -6.68 9.14 9.09
CA GLU A 314 -7.25 9.53 7.80
C GLU A 314 -6.88 10.97 7.39
N ASN A 315 -6.77 11.89 8.37
CA ASN A 315 -6.38 13.26 8.08
C ASN A 315 -4.90 13.34 7.70
N GLN A 316 -4.04 12.56 8.35
CA GLN A 316 -2.63 12.46 7.97
C GLN A 316 -2.47 11.94 6.55
N VAL A 317 -3.20 10.88 6.18
CA VAL A 317 -3.17 10.34 4.81
C VAL A 317 -3.62 11.38 3.79
N SER A 318 -4.74 12.07 4.06
CA SER A 318 -5.24 13.14 3.20
C SER A 318 -4.23 14.27 3.02
N GLN A 319 -3.57 14.70 4.10
CA GLN A 319 -2.54 15.74 4.07
C GLN A 319 -1.33 15.31 3.24
N SER A 320 -0.87 14.06 3.38
CA SER A 320 0.26 13.55 2.59
C SER A 320 -0.08 13.40 1.10
N LEU A 321 -1.33 13.07 0.74
CA LEU A 321 -1.81 13.07 -0.64
C LEU A 321 -1.87 14.51 -1.22
N ASP A 322 -2.44 15.46 -0.47
CA ASP A 322 -2.53 16.86 -0.88
C ASP A 322 -1.15 17.55 -0.97
N ALA A 323 -0.21 17.14 -0.12
CA ALA A 323 1.18 17.61 -0.16
C ALA A 323 2.01 16.97 -1.28
N GLY A 324 1.50 15.91 -1.94
CA GLY A 324 2.22 15.16 -2.97
C GLY A 324 3.35 14.30 -2.42
N GLU A 325 3.33 13.97 -1.13
CA GLU A 325 4.28 13.04 -0.51
C GLU A 325 3.97 11.59 -0.91
N LEU A 326 2.69 11.31 -1.16
CA LEU A 326 2.20 10.06 -1.71
C LEU A 326 1.85 10.28 -3.19
N GLU A 327 2.70 9.77 -4.05
CA GLU A 327 2.49 9.77 -5.49
C GLU A 327 1.57 8.61 -5.90
N GLU A 328 0.76 8.85 -6.92
CA GLU A 328 -0.12 7.84 -7.49
C GLU A 328 0.68 6.80 -8.28
N VAL A 329 0.29 5.54 -8.17
CA VAL A 329 0.62 4.47 -9.09
C VAL A 329 -0.66 3.96 -9.73
N CYS A 330 -0.73 4.07 -11.05
CA CYS A 330 -1.87 3.63 -11.84
C CYS A 330 -1.42 2.51 -12.79
N LEU A 331 -2.06 1.36 -12.67
CA LEU A 331 -1.78 0.17 -13.47
C LEU A 331 -3.01 -0.16 -14.31
N ALA A 332 -2.90 0.00 -15.62
CA ALA A 332 -3.92 -0.41 -16.56
C ALA A 332 -3.93 -1.95 -16.66
N VAL A 333 -5.13 -2.53 -16.60
CA VAL A 333 -5.37 -3.96 -16.56
C VAL A 333 -6.17 -4.35 -17.79
N TYR A 334 -5.54 -5.12 -18.68
CA TYR A 334 -6.16 -5.60 -19.89
C TYR A 334 -6.47 -7.10 -19.76
N PRO A 335 -7.73 -7.53 -19.97
CA PRO A 335 -8.03 -8.94 -20.06
C PRO A 335 -7.29 -9.56 -21.23
N VAL A 336 -6.92 -10.82 -21.08
CA VAL A 336 -6.30 -11.59 -22.16
C VAL A 336 -7.30 -12.64 -22.65
N GLU A 337 -7.35 -12.83 -23.96
CA GLU A 337 -8.19 -13.83 -24.61
C GLU A 337 -7.93 -15.24 -24.05
N GLU A 338 -8.98 -16.06 -23.94
CA GLU A 338 -8.93 -17.39 -23.31
C GLU A 338 -7.82 -18.28 -23.90
N GLU A 339 -7.51 -18.15 -25.19
CA GLU A 339 -6.48 -18.92 -25.88
C GLU A 339 -5.06 -18.70 -25.34
N GLU A 340 -4.77 -17.54 -24.73
CA GLU A 340 -3.47 -17.24 -24.12
C GLU A 340 -3.42 -17.65 -22.63
N THR A 341 -4.55 -18.00 -22.01
CA THR A 341 -4.67 -18.31 -20.56
C THR A 341 -4.29 -19.75 -20.18
N ASN A 342 -3.64 -20.46 -21.10
CA ASN A 342 -3.80 -21.89 -21.40
C ASN A 342 -3.28 -22.93 -20.36
N ASP A 343 -3.05 -22.61 -19.08
CA ASP A 343 -2.48 -23.61 -18.15
C ASP A 343 -2.97 -23.54 -16.69
N LEU A 344 -3.27 -22.37 -16.14
CA LEU A 344 -3.58 -22.27 -14.71
C LEU A 344 -5.06 -22.57 -14.39
N LEU A 345 -5.97 -22.18 -15.28
CA LEU A 345 -7.41 -22.40 -15.15
C LEU A 345 -7.81 -23.87 -15.24
N SER A 346 -7.15 -24.65 -16.10
CA SER A 346 -7.40 -26.09 -16.28
C SER A 346 -7.01 -26.91 -15.04
N ARG A 347 -6.07 -26.39 -14.25
CA ARG A 347 -5.61 -27.01 -13.01
C ARG A 347 -6.54 -26.65 -11.83
N LEU A 348 -7.20 -25.48 -11.85
CA LEU A 348 -8.02 -25.03 -10.73
C LEU A 348 -9.20 -25.99 -10.47
N PRO A 349 -9.43 -26.40 -9.21
CA PRO A 349 -10.51 -27.32 -8.88
C PRO A 349 -11.86 -26.73 -9.33
N GLU A 350 -12.65 -27.53 -10.03
CA GLU A 350 -13.97 -27.13 -10.52
C GLU A 350 -14.83 -26.59 -9.37
N LYS A 351 -15.67 -25.58 -9.66
CA LYS A 351 -16.74 -25.17 -8.73
C LYS A 351 -17.58 -26.42 -8.46
N HIS A 352 -17.40 -27.06 -7.31
CA HIS A 352 -18.36 -28.04 -6.82
C HIS A 352 -19.70 -27.32 -6.77
N LYS A 353 -20.61 -27.66 -7.68
CA LYS A 353 -22.01 -27.26 -7.58
C LYS A 353 -22.48 -27.73 -6.21
N ALA A 354 -22.66 -26.79 -5.28
CA ALA A 354 -23.28 -27.09 -4.02
C ALA A 354 -24.62 -27.77 -4.33
N LYS A 355 -24.77 -29.01 -3.87
CA LYS A 355 -26.01 -29.78 -4.02
C LYS A 355 -27.08 -29.27 -3.07
#